data_AF-A0A1G4JJ64-F1
#
_entry.id   AF-A0A1G4JJ64-F1
#
_cell.length_a   1.000
_cell.length_b   1.000
_cell.length_c   1.000
_cell.angle_alpha   90.00
_cell.angle_beta   90.00
_cell.angle_gamma   90.00
#
_symmetry.space_group_name_H-M   'P 1'
#
loop_
_entity.id
_entity.type
_entity.pdbx_description
1 polymer ?
#
loop_
_entity_poly.entity_id
_entity_poly.type
_entity_poly.pdbx_seq_one_letter_code
_entity_poly.pdbx_strand_id
1 'polypeptide(L)'
;MTKQAAPPTVVGSLACQRDSFLSKSFPTTVLKCTAVTAKNNEQYEIEFQDTILFPEGGGQPGDSGFIIVNGHLAEAQKIAVSQVVRKGLYAVHYVDQPVEPGTQVLLEVDWKRRMDHMQQHTGQHLVSAILEREWTLKTLSWSMGGVSSTNRKTAPEPSALFNQIEIGRKLSAQELARLSDLCNEYTTVKAQEISVVRQSSDDAEIDAEKGAMRTVHIGQLDANPCCGTHLQNTAQIGPILFSPFQSSVRGSNFRIQFMCGARVLRYANFTHELAGRSKALLSCTEAEIPEKIEQQRSTLQKATKKEQYLTKKMAEFATSSLVDALNAEPPNKAHLCLDEFGNVAMLTEIQKQLLSQIENNKIEHYKIVLCARDKATNSGAVMILADSGDDLSVIASDLTKIAQKLKGGGGKKGGKWQGKVTEFGNLEWESLTNYLDENF
;
A
#
# COMPACT_ATOMS: atom_id res chain seq x y z
N MET A 1 -52.39 -0.09 -31.81
CA MET A 1 -52.36 -0.45 -30.38
C MET A 1 -50.91 -0.38 -29.93
N THR A 2 -50.53 0.73 -29.29
CA THR A 2 -49.20 0.91 -28.69
C THR A 2 -49.05 -0.07 -27.52
N LYS A 3 -48.16 -1.05 -27.64
CA LYS A 3 -47.75 -1.87 -26.50
C LYS A 3 -47.17 -0.91 -25.46
N GLN A 4 -47.88 -0.69 -24.36
CA GLN A 4 -47.31 -0.04 -23.18
C GLN A 4 -46.07 -0.85 -22.80
N ALA A 5 -44.89 -0.22 -22.84
CA ALA A 5 -43.67 -0.84 -22.35
C ALA A 5 -43.88 -1.20 -20.88
N ALA A 6 -43.63 -2.46 -20.51
CA ALA A 6 -43.77 -2.89 -19.12
C ALA A 6 -42.84 -2.06 -18.22
N PRO A 7 -43.24 -1.77 -16.97
CA PRO A 7 -42.53 -0.84 -16.09
C PRO A 7 -41.09 -1.30 -15.79
N PRO A 8 -40.17 -0.37 -15.46
CA PRO A 8 -38.80 -0.71 -15.06
C PRO A 8 -38.79 -1.56 -13.79
N THR A 9 -37.92 -2.56 -13.74
CA THR A 9 -37.73 -3.42 -12.58
C THR A 9 -36.93 -2.70 -11.50
N VAL A 10 -37.42 -2.72 -10.27
CA VAL A 10 -36.75 -2.08 -9.12
C VAL A 10 -35.63 -2.95 -8.54
N VAL A 11 -34.65 -2.30 -7.91
CA VAL A 11 -33.62 -2.96 -7.09
C VAL A 11 -34.30 -3.80 -6.00
N GLY A 12 -33.72 -4.97 -5.74
CA GLY A 12 -34.30 -6.05 -4.95
C GLY A 12 -35.00 -7.10 -5.82
N SER A 13 -35.51 -6.67 -6.99
CA SER A 13 -36.29 -7.49 -7.90
C SER A 13 -35.65 -7.75 -9.27
N LEU A 14 -34.49 -7.15 -9.56
CA LEU A 14 -33.77 -7.27 -10.84
C LEU A 14 -33.48 -8.72 -11.24
N ALA A 15 -33.30 -9.00 -12.54
CA ALA A 15 -32.98 -10.34 -13.03
C ALA A 15 -31.75 -10.96 -12.33
N CYS A 16 -30.64 -10.21 -12.22
CA CYS A 16 -29.44 -10.65 -11.48
C CYS A 16 -29.69 -10.95 -9.99
N GLN A 17 -30.76 -10.37 -9.45
CA GLN A 17 -31.18 -10.53 -8.08
C GLN A 17 -32.14 -11.72 -7.91
N ARG A 18 -32.89 -12.09 -8.94
CA ARG A 18 -33.72 -13.32 -8.93
C ARG A 18 -32.86 -14.55 -9.13
N ASP A 19 -31.92 -14.44 -10.05
CA ASP A 19 -30.94 -15.47 -10.36
C ASP A 19 -29.59 -14.82 -10.65
N SER A 20 -28.66 -15.00 -9.71
CA SER A 20 -27.30 -14.43 -9.80
C SER A 20 -26.41 -15.12 -10.83
N PHE A 21 -26.84 -16.27 -11.40
CA PHE A 21 -26.10 -17.03 -12.41
C PHE A 21 -26.48 -16.68 -13.85
N LEU A 22 -27.50 -15.83 -14.05
CA LEU A 22 -27.77 -15.22 -15.34
C LEU A 22 -26.56 -14.38 -15.78
N SER A 23 -25.95 -14.78 -16.90
CA SER A 23 -24.63 -14.26 -17.30
C SER A 23 -24.51 -13.84 -18.76
N LYS A 24 -25.29 -14.43 -19.68
CA LYS A 24 -25.20 -14.14 -21.12
C LYS A 24 -26.56 -14.09 -21.77
N SER A 25 -26.63 -13.35 -22.89
CA SER A 25 -27.75 -13.33 -23.81
C SER A 25 -29.10 -13.02 -23.15
N PHE A 26 -29.12 -12.17 -22.12
CA PHE A 26 -30.37 -11.81 -21.44
C PHE A 26 -31.10 -10.73 -22.25
N PRO A 27 -32.30 -11.02 -22.79
CA PRO A 27 -33.05 -10.05 -23.56
C PRO A 27 -33.69 -9.00 -22.66
N THR A 28 -33.54 -7.73 -23.03
CA THR A 28 -34.20 -6.61 -22.35
C THR A 28 -34.45 -5.46 -23.32
N THR A 29 -35.22 -4.47 -22.89
CA THR A 29 -35.55 -3.28 -23.68
C THR A 29 -34.93 -2.04 -23.04
N VAL A 30 -34.34 -1.16 -23.85
CA VAL A 30 -33.88 0.16 -23.41
C VAL A 30 -35.09 1.03 -23.11
N LEU A 31 -35.19 1.56 -21.90
CA LEU A 31 -36.28 2.47 -21.50
C LEU A 31 -35.88 3.93 -21.61
N LYS A 32 -34.64 4.26 -21.22
CA LYS A 32 -34.09 5.62 -21.31
C LYS A 32 -32.62 5.57 -21.69
N CYS A 33 -32.20 6.58 -22.46
CA CYS A 33 -30.81 6.87 -22.75
C CYS A 33 -30.63 8.39 -22.62
N THR A 34 -29.77 8.84 -21.72
CA THR A 34 -29.54 10.27 -21.45
C THR A 34 -28.05 10.58 -21.56
N ALA A 35 -27.69 11.54 -22.40
CA ALA A 35 -26.33 12.03 -22.50
C ALA A 35 -25.92 12.75 -21.21
N VAL A 36 -24.75 12.44 -20.68
CA VAL A 36 -24.16 13.07 -19.50
C VAL A 36 -22.77 13.59 -19.84
N THR A 37 -22.47 14.82 -19.45
CA THR A 37 -21.18 15.45 -19.73
C THR A 37 -20.12 14.93 -18.75
N ALA A 38 -19.28 14.00 -19.19
CA ALA A 38 -18.04 13.67 -18.50
C ALA A 38 -16.92 14.61 -18.98
N LYS A 39 -16.01 15.01 -18.08
CA LYS A 39 -15.05 16.11 -18.24
C LYS A 39 -14.14 16.11 -19.49
N ASN A 40 -14.20 15.14 -20.40
CA ASN A 40 -13.50 15.13 -21.69
C ASN A 40 -14.07 14.13 -22.75
N ASN A 41 -15.19 13.44 -22.50
CA ASN A 41 -15.84 12.49 -23.44
C ASN A 41 -17.36 12.51 -23.24
N GLU A 42 -18.14 12.24 -24.30
CA GLU A 42 -19.56 11.94 -24.16
C GLU A 42 -19.74 10.58 -23.47
N GLN A 43 -20.61 10.54 -22.47
CA GLN A 43 -21.00 9.32 -21.77
C GLN A 43 -22.52 9.30 -21.69
N TYR A 44 -23.12 8.12 -21.65
CA TYR A 44 -24.56 7.95 -21.67
C TYR A 44 -25.02 7.11 -20.48
N GLU A 45 -26.12 7.52 -19.88
CA GLU A 45 -26.84 6.79 -18.84
C GLU A 45 -28.00 6.02 -19.46
N ILE A 46 -27.99 4.70 -19.29
CA ILE A 46 -29.00 3.80 -19.84
C ILE A 46 -29.77 3.11 -18.71
N GLU A 47 -31.10 3.19 -18.77
CA GLU A 47 -32.03 2.40 -17.95
C GLU A 47 -32.67 1.31 -18.82
N PHE A 48 -32.63 0.06 -18.36
CA PHE A 48 -33.31 -1.06 -19.00
C PHE A 48 -34.61 -1.41 -18.27
N GLN A 49 -35.50 -2.12 -18.96
CA GLN A 49 -36.69 -2.69 -18.36
C GLN A 49 -36.37 -3.68 -17.24
N ASP A 50 -35.35 -4.51 -17.46
CA ASP A 50 -34.73 -5.36 -16.45
C ASP A 50 -33.25 -5.56 -16.78
N THR A 51 -32.44 -5.93 -15.80
CA THR A 51 -30.99 -6.08 -15.99
C THR A 51 -30.40 -7.27 -15.24
N ILE A 52 -29.48 -7.96 -15.91
CA ILE A 52 -28.60 -8.95 -15.30
C ILE A 52 -27.27 -8.34 -14.84
N LEU A 53 -27.06 -7.04 -14.98
CA LEU A 53 -25.88 -6.35 -14.44
C LEU A 53 -26.25 -5.73 -13.09
N PHE A 54 -25.57 -6.16 -12.02
CA PHE A 54 -25.88 -5.71 -10.66
C PHE A 54 -25.43 -4.26 -10.47
N PRO A 55 -26.32 -3.35 -10.02
CA PRO A 55 -25.92 -2.03 -9.58
C PRO A 55 -25.21 -2.11 -8.23
N GLU A 56 -24.21 -1.27 -8.01
CA GLU A 56 -23.53 -1.18 -6.71
C GLU A 56 -24.50 -1.08 -5.52
N GLY A 57 -24.23 -1.82 -4.44
CA GLY A 57 -25.05 -1.79 -3.23
C GLY A 57 -24.61 -2.78 -2.15
N GLY A 58 -24.88 -2.45 -0.88
CA GLY A 58 -24.63 -3.34 0.26
C GLY A 58 -23.16 -3.70 0.50
N GLY A 59 -22.23 -2.87 0.03
CA GLY A 59 -20.77 -3.14 0.08
C GLY A 59 -20.24 -3.95 -1.11
N GLN A 60 -21.12 -4.44 -1.99
CA GLN A 60 -20.74 -5.09 -3.24
C GLN A 60 -20.63 -4.06 -4.38
N PRO A 61 -19.50 -3.99 -5.09
CA PRO A 61 -19.36 -3.15 -6.28
C PRO A 61 -20.27 -3.61 -7.42
N GLY A 62 -20.68 -2.66 -8.26
CA GLY A 62 -21.43 -2.95 -9.47
C GLY A 62 -20.67 -3.84 -10.45
N ASP A 63 -21.42 -4.55 -11.29
CA ASP A 63 -20.84 -5.33 -12.37
C ASP A 63 -20.35 -4.45 -13.52
N SER A 64 -19.52 -5.07 -14.35
CA SER A 64 -19.21 -4.63 -15.70
C SER A 64 -19.75 -5.67 -16.69
N GLY A 65 -19.82 -5.29 -17.96
CA GLY A 65 -20.33 -6.19 -18.99
C GLY A 65 -20.53 -5.48 -20.30
N PHE A 66 -21.47 -5.99 -21.09
CA PHE A 66 -21.72 -5.50 -22.42
C PHE A 66 -23.21 -5.46 -22.76
N ILE A 67 -23.56 -4.50 -23.60
CA ILE A 67 -24.82 -4.42 -24.32
C ILE A 67 -24.55 -4.91 -25.74
N ILE A 68 -25.36 -5.85 -26.21
CA ILE A 68 -25.29 -6.37 -27.58
C ILE A 68 -26.54 -5.89 -28.31
N VAL A 69 -26.35 -4.94 -29.24
CA VAL A 69 -27.39 -4.43 -30.13
C VAL A 69 -27.40 -5.31 -31.38
N ASN A 70 -28.60 -5.66 -31.88
CA ASN A 70 -28.76 -6.56 -33.03
C ASN A 70 -28.12 -7.96 -32.83
N GLY A 71 -28.09 -8.48 -31.60
CA GLY A 71 -27.35 -9.68 -31.20
C GLY A 71 -27.71 -11.01 -31.89
N HIS A 72 -28.68 -11.02 -32.81
CA HIS A 72 -29.04 -12.15 -33.66
C HIS A 72 -28.56 -12.01 -35.11
N LEU A 73 -27.90 -10.90 -35.45
CA LEU A 73 -27.40 -10.59 -36.79
C LEU A 73 -25.87 -10.68 -36.84
N ALA A 74 -25.33 -10.88 -38.04
CA ALA A 74 -23.87 -10.98 -38.26
C ALA A 74 -23.10 -9.69 -37.88
N GLU A 75 -23.80 -8.54 -37.81
CA GLU A 75 -23.26 -7.22 -37.49
C GLU A 75 -23.63 -6.76 -36.07
N ALA A 76 -23.67 -7.68 -35.11
CA ALA A 76 -23.99 -7.33 -33.72
C ALA A 76 -22.97 -6.34 -33.13
N GLN A 77 -23.45 -5.18 -32.69
CA GLN A 77 -22.63 -4.16 -32.04
C GLN A 77 -22.52 -4.47 -30.55
N LYS A 78 -21.28 -4.51 -30.03
CA LYS A 78 -20.99 -4.77 -28.62
C LYS A 78 -20.50 -3.48 -27.94
N ILE A 79 -21.30 -2.94 -27.04
CA ILE A 79 -21.03 -1.70 -26.29
C ILE A 79 -20.63 -2.06 -24.86
N ALA A 80 -19.50 -1.53 -24.38
CA ALA A 80 -19.00 -1.84 -23.04
C ALA A 80 -19.73 -1.01 -21.96
N VAL A 81 -20.19 -1.68 -20.92
CA VAL A 81 -20.74 -1.05 -19.72
C VAL A 81 -19.60 -0.82 -18.73
N SER A 82 -19.25 0.44 -18.53
CA SER A 82 -18.13 0.85 -17.68
C SER A 82 -18.47 0.85 -16.19
N GLN A 83 -19.73 1.15 -15.86
CA GLN A 83 -20.21 1.20 -14.47
C GLN A 83 -21.71 0.96 -14.42
N VAL A 84 -22.18 0.28 -13.37
CA VAL A 84 -23.61 0.16 -13.06
C VAL A 84 -23.85 0.68 -11.65
N VAL A 85 -24.69 1.71 -11.54
CA VAL A 85 -25.01 2.35 -10.26
C VAL A 85 -26.50 2.27 -9.98
N ARG A 86 -26.84 2.40 -8.71
CA ARG A 86 -28.23 2.60 -8.28
C ARG A 86 -28.55 4.09 -8.27
N LYS A 87 -29.62 4.50 -8.96
CA LYS A 87 -30.24 5.84 -8.81
C LYS A 87 -31.69 5.67 -8.35
N GLY A 88 -31.96 6.03 -7.09
CA GLY A 88 -33.24 5.75 -6.46
C GLY A 88 -33.51 4.24 -6.42
N LEU A 89 -34.61 3.81 -7.05
CA LEU A 89 -35.01 2.40 -7.11
C LEU A 89 -34.47 1.64 -8.32
N TYR A 90 -33.75 2.29 -9.24
CA TYR A 90 -33.42 1.71 -10.55
C TYR A 90 -31.92 1.57 -10.78
N ALA A 91 -31.56 0.62 -11.64
CA ALA A 91 -30.20 0.40 -12.11
C ALA A 91 -29.92 1.27 -13.35
N VAL A 92 -28.83 2.05 -13.28
CA VAL A 92 -28.37 2.94 -14.36
C VAL A 92 -26.99 2.48 -14.83
N HIS A 93 -26.84 2.36 -16.15
CA HIS A 93 -25.68 1.80 -16.80
C HIS A 93 -24.93 2.89 -17.58
N TYR A 94 -23.64 3.03 -17.32
CA TYR A 94 -22.79 4.01 -17.99
C TYR A 94 -22.06 3.40 -19.18
N VAL A 95 -22.22 4.01 -20.35
CA VAL A 95 -21.61 3.59 -21.62
C VAL A 95 -21.05 4.78 -22.39
N ASP A 96 -20.22 4.52 -23.40
CA ASP A 96 -19.60 5.54 -24.26
C ASP A 96 -20.38 5.79 -25.57
N GLN A 97 -21.42 4.99 -25.83
CA GLN A 97 -22.22 5.05 -27.06
C GLN A 97 -23.72 5.06 -26.72
N PRO A 98 -24.54 5.89 -27.37
CA PRO A 98 -25.98 5.91 -27.12
C PRO A 98 -26.66 4.66 -27.66
N VAL A 99 -27.78 4.28 -27.03
CA VAL A 99 -28.70 3.27 -27.57
C VAL A 99 -30.11 3.81 -27.51
N GLU A 100 -30.82 3.79 -28.64
CA GLU A 100 -32.15 4.37 -28.76
C GLU A 100 -33.17 3.72 -27.81
N PRO A 101 -33.96 4.50 -27.04
CA PRO A 101 -35.08 3.97 -26.28
C PRO A 101 -36.05 3.15 -27.14
N GLY A 102 -36.55 2.04 -26.58
CA GLY A 102 -37.37 1.05 -27.28
C GLY A 102 -36.57 -0.04 -28.00
N THR A 103 -35.24 0.11 -28.12
CA THR A 103 -34.38 -0.92 -28.73
C THR A 103 -34.33 -2.18 -27.86
N GLN A 104 -34.50 -3.35 -28.50
CA GLN A 104 -34.25 -4.64 -27.87
C GLN A 104 -32.77 -4.97 -27.93
N VAL A 105 -32.20 -5.34 -26.79
CA VAL A 105 -30.76 -5.64 -26.65
C VAL A 105 -30.57 -6.92 -25.85
N LEU A 106 -29.39 -7.53 -25.97
CA LEU A 106 -28.96 -8.60 -25.08
C LEU A 106 -27.91 -8.06 -24.11
N LEU A 107 -27.99 -8.44 -22.84
CA LEU A 107 -26.97 -8.14 -21.85
C LEU A 107 -26.04 -9.33 -21.64
N GLU A 108 -24.75 -9.03 -21.42
CA GLU A 108 -23.70 -9.99 -21.09
C GLU A 108 -22.90 -9.47 -19.89
N VAL A 109 -22.73 -10.28 -18.86
CA VAL A 109 -21.99 -9.94 -17.65
C VAL A 109 -20.51 -10.30 -17.82
N ASP A 110 -19.60 -9.48 -17.27
CA ASP A 110 -18.24 -9.94 -16.98
C ASP A 110 -18.31 -11.02 -15.88
N TRP A 111 -18.44 -12.27 -16.32
CA TRP A 111 -18.65 -13.40 -15.42
C TRP A 111 -17.52 -13.59 -14.42
N LYS A 112 -16.27 -13.29 -14.81
CA LYS A 112 -15.11 -13.45 -13.92
C LYS A 112 -15.22 -12.46 -12.75
N ARG A 113 -15.61 -11.22 -13.04
CA ARG A 113 -15.87 -10.19 -12.01
C ARG A 113 -17.04 -10.57 -11.12
N ARG A 114 -18.18 -10.95 -11.71
CA ARG A 114 -19.38 -11.37 -10.96
C ARG A 114 -19.09 -12.52 -10.00
N MET A 115 -18.40 -13.55 -10.50
CA MET A 115 -18.05 -14.73 -9.72
C MET A 115 -17.10 -14.39 -8.56
N ASP A 116 -16.10 -13.52 -8.78
CA ASP A 116 -15.24 -13.01 -7.72
C ASP A 116 -16.04 -12.27 -6.63
N HIS A 117 -16.97 -11.38 -7.04
CA HIS A 117 -17.83 -10.64 -6.12
C HIS A 117 -18.76 -11.55 -5.31
N MET A 118 -19.43 -12.52 -5.96
CA MET A 118 -20.32 -13.47 -5.27
C MET A 118 -19.56 -14.32 -4.25
N GLN A 119 -18.32 -14.73 -4.55
CA GLN A 119 -17.45 -15.41 -3.59
C GLN A 119 -17.15 -14.55 -2.37
N GLN A 120 -16.79 -13.28 -2.58
CA GLN A 120 -16.46 -12.38 -1.47
C GLN A 120 -17.68 -12.05 -0.63
N HIS A 121 -18.82 -11.80 -1.27
CA HIS A 121 -20.05 -11.40 -0.58
C HIS A 121 -20.64 -12.57 0.21
N THR A 122 -20.79 -13.73 -0.42
CA THR A 122 -21.26 -14.93 0.29
C THR A 122 -20.27 -15.34 1.39
N GLY A 123 -18.97 -15.25 1.12
CA GLY A 123 -17.93 -15.45 2.13
C GLY A 123 -18.08 -14.53 3.33
N GLN A 124 -18.39 -13.24 3.11
CA GLN A 124 -18.66 -12.30 4.20
C GLN A 124 -19.81 -12.77 5.09
N HIS A 125 -20.95 -13.16 4.51
CA HIS A 125 -22.10 -13.64 5.28
C HIS A 125 -21.74 -14.87 6.12
N LEU A 126 -21.03 -15.84 5.54
CA LEU A 126 -20.56 -17.02 6.26
C LEU A 126 -19.63 -16.65 7.43
N VAL A 127 -18.67 -15.76 7.20
CA VAL A 127 -17.75 -15.29 8.25
C VAL A 127 -18.51 -14.59 9.37
N SER A 128 -19.45 -13.71 9.04
CA SER A 128 -20.28 -13.00 10.01
C SER A 128 -21.16 -13.95 10.83
N ALA A 129 -21.79 -14.94 10.20
CA ALA A 129 -22.61 -15.93 10.88
C ALA A 129 -21.80 -16.76 11.88
N ILE A 130 -20.59 -17.18 11.50
CA ILE A 130 -19.69 -17.94 12.39
C ILE A 130 -19.19 -17.06 13.55
N LEU A 131 -18.85 -15.79 13.28
CA LEU A 131 -18.44 -14.84 14.32
C LEU A 131 -19.52 -14.62 15.38
N GLU A 132 -20.76 -14.44 14.94
CA GLU A 132 -21.90 -14.25 15.83
C GLU A 132 -22.23 -15.54 16.60
N ARG A 133 -22.21 -16.71 15.94
CA ARG A 133 -22.52 -17.98 16.59
C ARG A 133 -21.48 -18.40 17.63
N GLU A 134 -20.19 -18.33 17.30
CA GLU A 134 -19.14 -18.86 18.16
C GLU A 134 -18.73 -17.88 19.27
N TRP A 135 -18.80 -16.57 19.01
CA TRP A 135 -18.30 -15.54 19.94
C TRP A 135 -19.27 -14.40 20.22
N THR A 136 -20.51 -14.45 19.71
CA THR A 136 -21.49 -13.36 19.84
C THR A 136 -20.94 -12.02 19.31
N LEU A 137 -20.07 -12.09 18.31
CA LEU A 137 -19.46 -10.92 17.68
C LEU A 137 -20.25 -10.52 16.44
N LYS A 138 -21.02 -9.45 16.57
CA LYS A 138 -21.74 -8.85 15.46
C LYS A 138 -20.79 -8.16 14.50
N THR A 139 -21.11 -8.27 13.21
CA THR A 139 -20.46 -7.47 12.16
C THR A 139 -21.01 -6.06 12.21
N LEU A 140 -20.14 -5.08 12.47
CA LEU A 140 -20.50 -3.66 12.59
C LEU A 140 -20.45 -2.94 11.24
N SER A 141 -19.48 -3.33 10.41
CA SER A 141 -19.34 -2.84 9.03
C SER A 141 -18.53 -3.85 8.23
N TRP A 142 -18.66 -3.80 6.91
CA TRP A 142 -17.81 -4.57 6.00
C TRP A 142 -17.48 -3.78 4.73
N SER A 143 -16.38 -4.13 4.08
CA SER A 143 -16.05 -3.64 2.75
C SER A 143 -15.32 -4.69 1.93
N MET A 144 -15.63 -4.74 0.63
CA MET A 144 -14.93 -5.60 -0.31
C MET A 144 -13.57 -5.01 -0.67
N GLY A 145 -12.52 -5.84 -0.68
CA GLY A 145 -11.18 -5.44 -1.12
C GLY A 145 -11.07 -5.35 -2.64
N GLY A 146 -10.01 -4.70 -3.15
CA GLY A 146 -9.74 -4.64 -4.60
C GLY A 146 -10.68 -3.76 -5.42
N VAL A 147 -11.54 -2.98 -4.76
CA VAL A 147 -12.43 -2.00 -5.41
C VAL A 147 -11.62 -0.72 -5.60
N SER A 148 -11.24 -0.43 -6.84
CA SER A 148 -10.38 0.73 -7.12
C SER A 148 -11.18 2.02 -6.91
N SER A 149 -10.83 2.81 -5.89
CA SER A 149 -11.37 4.17 -5.70
C SER A 149 -10.79 5.20 -6.68
N THR A 150 -9.80 4.78 -7.48
CA THR A 150 -9.06 5.61 -8.43
C THR A 150 -8.89 4.84 -9.74
N ASN A 151 -8.95 5.50 -10.89
CA ASN A 151 -8.67 4.88 -12.20
C ASN A 151 -7.19 4.43 -12.31
N ARG A 152 -6.79 3.40 -11.56
CA ARG A 152 -5.46 2.81 -11.68
C ARG A 152 -5.45 1.89 -12.90
N LYS A 153 -4.54 2.16 -13.84
CA LYS A 153 -4.31 1.35 -15.04
C LYS A 153 -3.69 -0.03 -14.73
N THR A 154 -3.29 -0.28 -13.49
CA THR A 154 -2.68 -1.54 -13.05
C THR A 154 -3.64 -2.32 -12.18
N ALA A 155 -3.68 -3.64 -12.37
CA ALA A 155 -4.41 -4.53 -11.48
C ALA A 155 -3.90 -4.36 -10.04
N PRO A 156 -4.79 -4.34 -9.03
CA PRO A 156 -4.36 -4.27 -7.64
C PRO A 156 -3.49 -5.47 -7.30
N GLU A 157 -2.43 -5.25 -6.52
CA GLU A 157 -1.62 -6.35 -6.00
C GLU A 157 -2.50 -7.32 -5.19
N PRO A 158 -2.19 -8.63 -5.19
CA PRO A 158 -3.01 -9.62 -4.47
C PRO A 158 -3.20 -9.31 -2.97
N SER A 159 -2.23 -8.66 -2.33
CA SER A 159 -2.32 -8.18 -0.94
C SER A 159 -3.37 -7.08 -0.72
N ALA A 160 -3.77 -6.35 -1.75
CA ALA A 160 -4.81 -5.32 -1.68
C ALA A 160 -6.24 -5.88 -1.90
N LEU A 161 -6.36 -7.19 -2.14
CA LEU A 161 -7.64 -7.87 -2.40
C LEU A 161 -8.35 -8.37 -1.13
N PHE A 162 -7.78 -8.16 0.05
CA PHE A 162 -8.43 -8.51 1.31
C PHE A 162 -9.69 -7.67 1.54
N ASN A 163 -10.80 -8.34 1.80
CA ASN A 163 -12.02 -7.77 2.34
C ASN A 163 -11.80 -7.43 3.82
N GLN A 164 -12.65 -6.57 4.37
CA GLN A 164 -12.56 -6.07 5.73
C GLN A 164 -13.90 -6.25 6.44
N ILE A 165 -13.88 -6.77 7.67
CA ILE A 165 -15.03 -6.81 8.57
C ILE A 165 -14.63 -6.14 9.88
N GLU A 166 -15.48 -5.24 10.39
CA GLU A 166 -15.33 -4.62 11.69
C GLU A 166 -16.15 -5.37 12.76
N ILE A 167 -15.50 -5.69 13.87
CA ILE A 167 -16.06 -6.41 15.02
C ILE A 167 -15.76 -5.66 16.33
N GLY A 168 -16.53 -5.95 17.38
CA GLY A 168 -16.46 -5.21 18.65
C GLY A 168 -15.21 -5.42 19.51
N ARG A 169 -14.30 -6.35 19.13
CA ARG A 169 -13.01 -6.60 19.81
C ARG A 169 -12.00 -7.29 18.89
N LYS A 170 -10.73 -7.29 19.30
CA LYS A 170 -9.68 -8.10 18.66
C LYS A 170 -9.90 -9.59 18.91
N LEU A 171 -9.64 -10.41 17.89
CA LEU A 171 -9.53 -11.86 18.05
C LEU A 171 -8.10 -12.24 18.47
N SER A 172 -7.98 -13.17 19.40
CA SER A 172 -6.70 -13.84 19.66
C SER A 172 -6.25 -14.66 18.45
N ALA A 173 -4.97 -15.03 18.41
CA ALA A 173 -4.44 -15.88 17.34
C ALA A 173 -5.15 -17.25 17.26
N GLN A 174 -5.53 -17.81 18.41
CA GLN A 174 -6.28 -19.08 18.48
C GLN A 174 -7.72 -18.93 17.97
N GLU A 175 -8.40 -17.84 18.33
CA GLU A 175 -9.76 -17.56 17.82
C GLU A 175 -9.75 -17.33 16.31
N LEU A 176 -8.76 -16.62 15.78
CA LEU A 176 -8.62 -16.39 14.35
C LEU A 176 -8.33 -17.70 13.58
N ALA A 177 -7.48 -18.58 14.12
CA ALA A 177 -7.24 -19.90 13.55
C ALA A 177 -8.52 -20.75 13.56
N ARG A 178 -9.24 -20.79 14.69
CA ARG A 178 -10.52 -21.50 14.81
C ARG A 178 -11.57 -20.95 13.86
N LEU A 179 -11.65 -19.63 13.68
CA LEU A 179 -12.54 -19.00 12.70
C LEU A 179 -12.21 -19.48 11.28
N SER A 180 -10.92 -19.50 10.92
CA SER A 180 -10.45 -20.00 9.64
C SER A 180 -10.86 -21.46 9.41
N ASP A 181 -10.64 -22.34 10.40
CA ASP A 181 -10.98 -23.76 10.29
C ASP A 181 -12.48 -23.97 10.12
N LEU A 182 -13.31 -23.32 10.96
CA LEU A 182 -14.76 -23.42 10.87
C LEU A 182 -15.29 -22.90 9.54
N CYS A 183 -14.83 -21.73 9.10
CA CYS A 183 -15.24 -21.16 7.81
C CYS A 183 -14.94 -22.13 6.67
N ASN A 184 -13.74 -22.71 6.62
CA ASN A 184 -13.35 -23.65 5.57
C ASN A 184 -14.05 -25.02 5.71
N GLU A 185 -14.43 -25.45 6.92
CA GLU A 185 -15.28 -26.63 7.11
C GLU A 185 -16.65 -26.43 6.43
N TYR A 186 -17.24 -25.24 6.54
CA TYR A 186 -18.50 -24.88 5.87
C TYR A 186 -18.36 -24.65 4.36
N THR A 187 -17.15 -24.53 3.81
CA THR A 187 -16.94 -24.52 2.35
C THR A 187 -16.55 -25.88 1.79
N THR A 188 -16.42 -26.91 2.64
CA THR A 188 -15.99 -28.25 2.24
C THR A 188 -16.93 -29.32 2.76
N VAL A 189 -16.77 -29.73 4.02
CA VAL A 189 -17.44 -30.90 4.60
C VAL A 189 -18.87 -30.58 5.05
N LYS A 190 -19.13 -29.35 5.51
CA LYS A 190 -20.42 -28.89 6.04
C LYS A 190 -21.14 -27.91 5.11
N ALA A 191 -20.93 -28.04 3.81
CA ALA A 191 -21.49 -27.13 2.83
C ALA A 191 -23.02 -26.96 2.98
N GLN A 192 -23.49 -25.71 2.90
CA GLN A 192 -24.89 -25.33 3.07
C GLN A 192 -25.43 -24.79 1.76
N GLU A 193 -26.70 -25.12 1.48
CA GLU A 193 -27.46 -24.46 0.41
C GLU A 193 -27.71 -22.99 0.77
N ILE A 194 -27.71 -22.15 -0.25
CA ILE A 194 -28.02 -20.73 -0.13
C ILE A 194 -29.33 -20.48 -0.87
N SER A 195 -30.30 -19.93 -0.14
CA SER A 195 -31.61 -19.60 -0.70
C SER A 195 -31.92 -18.12 -0.50
N VAL A 196 -32.71 -17.57 -1.43
CA VAL A 196 -33.14 -16.18 -1.40
C VAL A 196 -34.65 -16.15 -1.31
N VAL A 197 -35.18 -15.60 -0.22
CA VAL A 197 -36.61 -15.48 0.03
C VAL A 197 -36.99 -14.01 -0.07
N ARG A 198 -38.03 -13.72 -0.87
CA ARG A 198 -38.63 -12.39 -0.93
C ARG A 198 -39.71 -12.29 0.14
N GLN A 199 -39.79 -11.14 0.82
CA GLN A 199 -40.71 -11.01 1.95
C GLN A 199 -42.19 -10.96 1.54
N SER A 200 -42.54 -10.56 0.31
CA SER A 200 -43.85 -10.84 -0.31
C SER A 200 -43.85 -10.51 -1.82
N SER A 201 -44.84 -11.00 -2.57
CA SER A 201 -45.06 -10.74 -4.01
C SER A 201 -45.96 -9.54 -4.30
N ASP A 202 -46.50 -8.90 -3.26
CA ASP A 202 -47.43 -7.80 -3.40
C ASP A 202 -46.65 -6.48 -3.37
N ASP A 203 -46.96 -5.56 -4.30
CA ASP A 203 -46.32 -4.25 -4.48
C ASP A 203 -46.35 -3.34 -3.22
N ALA A 204 -47.02 -3.78 -2.15
CA ALA A 204 -47.24 -3.05 -0.91
C ALA A 204 -46.00 -2.92 0.01
N GLU A 205 -44.92 -3.69 -0.22
CA GLU A 205 -43.70 -3.69 0.62
C GLU A 205 -42.42 -3.23 -0.11
N ILE A 206 -42.55 -2.53 -1.23
CA ILE A 206 -41.39 -1.86 -1.86
C ILE A 206 -41.07 -0.62 -1.01
N ASP A 207 -39.96 -0.68 -0.27
CA ASP A 207 -39.43 0.50 0.42
C ASP A 207 -39.01 1.53 -0.65
N ALA A 208 -39.58 2.73 -0.57
CA ALA A 208 -39.38 3.79 -1.56
C ALA A 208 -37.91 4.22 -1.71
N GLU A 209 -37.07 3.94 -0.72
CA GLU A 209 -35.63 4.20 -0.73
C GLU A 209 -34.80 2.93 -0.99
N LYS A 210 -35.22 1.77 -0.44
CA LYS A 210 -34.42 0.53 -0.44
C LYS A 210 -34.81 -0.49 -1.49
N GLY A 211 -35.98 -0.36 -2.11
CA GLY A 211 -36.50 -1.27 -3.12
C GLY A 211 -37.15 -2.50 -2.51
N ALA A 212 -37.26 -3.59 -3.29
CA ALA A 212 -37.87 -4.83 -2.81
C ALA A 212 -36.96 -5.52 -1.78
N MET A 213 -37.49 -5.77 -0.58
CA MET A 213 -36.76 -6.44 0.48
C MET A 213 -36.67 -7.95 0.22
N ARG A 214 -35.49 -8.52 0.53
CA ARG A 214 -35.24 -9.95 0.43
C ARG A 214 -34.25 -10.40 1.49
N THR A 215 -34.38 -11.65 1.89
CA THR A 215 -33.52 -12.30 2.88
C THR A 215 -32.73 -13.39 2.20
N VAL A 216 -31.43 -13.42 2.47
CA VAL A 216 -30.52 -14.47 2.03
C VAL A 216 -30.30 -15.40 3.21
N HIS A 217 -30.48 -16.69 2.98
CA HIS A 217 -30.30 -17.74 3.98
C HIS A 217 -29.08 -18.58 3.63
N ILE A 218 -28.26 -18.90 4.64
CA ILE A 218 -27.18 -19.90 4.51
C ILE A 218 -27.58 -21.10 5.37
N GLY A 219 -28.24 -22.09 4.77
CA GLY A 219 -28.84 -23.20 5.51
C GLY A 219 -29.63 -22.71 6.73
N GLN A 220 -29.27 -23.21 7.91
CA GLN A 220 -29.81 -22.75 9.20
C GLN A 220 -28.82 -21.85 9.99
N LEU A 221 -27.71 -21.46 9.36
CA LEU A 221 -26.64 -20.69 10.02
C LEU A 221 -26.94 -19.20 10.08
N ASP A 222 -27.56 -18.68 9.02
CA ASP A 222 -27.70 -17.25 8.81
C ASP A 222 -28.96 -16.93 8.03
N ALA A 223 -29.54 -15.77 8.32
CA ALA A 223 -30.70 -15.20 7.63
C ALA A 223 -30.63 -13.67 7.69
N ASN A 224 -30.09 -13.05 6.64
CA ASN A 224 -29.84 -11.61 6.61
C ASN A 224 -30.52 -10.91 5.43
N PRO A 225 -31.15 -9.74 5.66
CA PRO A 225 -31.61 -8.89 4.57
C PRO A 225 -30.42 -8.42 3.72
N CYS A 226 -30.40 -8.80 2.45
CA CYS A 226 -29.28 -8.47 1.57
C CYS A 226 -29.72 -8.40 0.11
N CYS A 227 -29.35 -7.31 -0.57
CA CYS A 227 -29.70 -7.10 -1.98
C CYS A 227 -28.59 -7.51 -2.96
N GLY A 228 -27.40 -7.93 -2.51
CA GLY A 228 -26.27 -8.28 -3.39
C GLY A 228 -26.34 -9.69 -3.95
N THR A 229 -25.56 -10.00 -4.99
CA THR A 229 -25.60 -11.31 -5.67
C THR A 229 -24.90 -12.40 -4.84
N HIS A 230 -25.50 -13.59 -4.76
CA HIS A 230 -24.99 -14.69 -3.94
C HIS A 230 -24.78 -15.97 -4.74
N LEU A 231 -23.96 -16.85 -4.16
CA LEU A 231 -23.79 -18.22 -4.61
C LEU A 231 -25.02 -19.07 -4.27
N GLN A 232 -25.10 -20.26 -4.85
CA GLN A 232 -26.16 -21.23 -4.56
C GLN A 232 -25.78 -22.19 -3.42
N ASN A 233 -24.48 -22.32 -3.14
CA ASN A 233 -23.99 -23.19 -2.08
C ASN A 233 -22.66 -22.65 -1.51
N THR A 234 -22.42 -22.82 -0.21
CA THR A 234 -21.18 -22.35 0.43
C THR A 234 -19.93 -23.05 -0.10
N ALA A 235 -20.03 -24.26 -0.67
CA ALA A 235 -18.91 -24.92 -1.35
C ALA A 235 -18.36 -24.10 -2.53
N GLN A 236 -19.20 -23.29 -3.17
CA GLN A 236 -18.78 -22.44 -4.29
C GLN A 236 -17.95 -21.22 -3.83
N ILE A 237 -17.92 -20.93 -2.52
CA ILE A 237 -17.04 -19.88 -1.96
C ILE A 237 -15.58 -20.30 -2.16
N GLY A 238 -15.29 -21.58 -2.03
CA GLY A 238 -13.93 -22.12 -2.06
C GLY A 238 -13.15 -21.80 -0.77
N PRO A 239 -11.81 -21.77 -0.82
CA PRO A 239 -11.00 -21.50 0.36
C PRO A 239 -11.24 -20.08 0.88
N ILE A 240 -11.18 -19.91 2.19
CA ILE A 240 -11.23 -18.62 2.88
C ILE A 240 -9.90 -18.44 3.63
N LEU A 241 -9.17 -17.39 3.30
CA LEU A 241 -7.90 -17.05 3.93
C LEU A 241 -8.06 -15.79 4.78
N PHE A 242 -7.63 -15.86 6.03
CA PHE A 242 -7.58 -14.72 6.95
C PHE A 242 -6.17 -14.15 7.06
N SER A 243 -6.07 -12.82 7.12
CA SER A 243 -4.82 -12.15 7.47
C SER A 243 -4.55 -12.32 8.97
N PRO A 244 -3.32 -12.66 9.40
CA PRO A 244 -2.97 -12.68 10.82
C PRO A 244 -2.98 -11.26 11.44
N PHE A 245 -2.93 -10.22 10.60
CA PHE A 245 -2.94 -8.84 11.04
C PHE A 245 -4.36 -8.31 11.19
N GLN A 246 -4.61 -7.64 12.31
CA GLN A 246 -5.86 -6.95 12.62
C GLN A 246 -5.53 -5.50 12.95
N SER A 247 -6.32 -4.55 12.45
CA SER A 247 -6.14 -3.14 12.75
C SER A 247 -7.17 -2.64 13.75
N SER A 248 -6.73 -1.79 14.68
CA SER A 248 -7.63 -1.06 15.57
C SER A 248 -8.41 -0.02 14.76
N VAL A 249 -9.68 0.16 15.09
CA VAL A 249 -10.52 1.25 14.56
C VAL A 249 -10.74 2.27 15.68
N ARG A 250 -11.98 2.58 16.05
CA ARG A 250 -12.34 3.51 17.13
C ARG A 250 -12.92 2.72 18.30
N GLY A 251 -12.53 3.09 19.52
CA GLY A 251 -12.99 2.39 20.73
C GLY A 251 -12.41 0.98 20.83
N SER A 252 -13.24 0.00 21.17
CA SER A 252 -12.83 -1.41 21.24
C SER A 252 -12.89 -2.13 19.89
N ASN A 253 -13.29 -1.46 18.81
CA ASN A 253 -13.52 -2.11 17.53
C ASN A 253 -12.23 -2.47 16.81
N PHE A 254 -12.22 -3.64 16.19
CA PHE A 254 -11.11 -4.13 15.38
C PHE A 254 -11.60 -4.57 14.01
N ARG A 255 -10.69 -4.47 13.05
CA ARG A 255 -10.92 -4.91 11.69
C ARG A 255 -10.12 -6.18 11.42
N ILE A 256 -10.85 -7.22 11.06
CA ILE A 256 -10.29 -8.46 10.53
C ILE A 256 -10.30 -8.40 9.00
N GLN A 257 -9.35 -9.11 8.39
CA GLN A 257 -9.18 -9.13 6.94
C GLN A 257 -9.26 -10.56 6.44
N PHE A 258 -10.01 -10.78 5.36
CA PHE A 258 -10.17 -12.10 4.74
C PHE A 258 -10.30 -12.00 3.22
N MET A 259 -10.09 -13.11 2.51
CA MET A 259 -10.39 -13.23 1.09
C MET A 259 -10.89 -14.63 0.76
N CYS A 260 -11.66 -14.76 -0.31
CA CYS A 260 -12.33 -16.01 -0.68
C CYS A 260 -11.99 -16.45 -2.10
N GLY A 261 -12.04 -17.77 -2.32
CA GLY A 261 -12.07 -18.40 -3.63
C GLY A 261 -10.85 -18.07 -4.48
N ALA A 262 -11.08 -17.59 -5.69
CA ALA A 262 -10.01 -17.32 -6.64
C ALA A 262 -9.00 -16.25 -6.16
N ARG A 263 -9.37 -15.39 -5.20
CA ARG A 263 -8.43 -14.44 -4.58
C ARG A 263 -7.35 -15.15 -3.77
N VAL A 264 -7.71 -16.22 -3.06
CA VAL A 264 -6.76 -17.03 -2.27
C VAL A 264 -5.71 -17.65 -3.18
N LEU A 265 -6.12 -18.20 -4.33
CA LEU A 265 -5.19 -18.79 -5.31
C LEU A 265 -4.22 -17.75 -5.87
N ARG A 266 -4.72 -16.54 -6.22
CA ARG A 266 -3.87 -15.42 -6.67
C ARG A 266 -2.88 -15.01 -5.59
N TYR A 267 -3.34 -14.92 -4.34
CA TYR A 267 -2.49 -14.57 -3.21
C TYR A 267 -1.43 -15.65 -2.93
N ALA A 268 -1.80 -16.93 -2.99
CA ALA A 268 -0.88 -18.05 -2.81
C ALA A 268 0.27 -18.03 -3.84
N ASN A 269 -0.06 -17.84 -5.13
CA ASN A 269 0.95 -17.70 -6.19
C ASN A 269 1.87 -16.49 -5.94
N PHE A 270 1.29 -15.35 -5.59
CA PHE A 270 2.04 -14.14 -5.24
C PHE A 270 3.00 -14.37 -4.06
N THR A 271 2.52 -14.99 -2.98
CA THR A 271 3.38 -15.32 -1.83
C THR A 271 4.46 -16.33 -2.19
N HIS A 272 4.16 -17.30 -3.04
CA HIS A 272 5.12 -18.30 -3.51
C HIS A 272 6.24 -17.66 -4.35
N GLU A 273 5.90 -16.73 -5.25
CA GLU A 273 6.88 -15.96 -6.01
C GLU A 273 7.77 -15.09 -5.11
N LEU A 274 7.18 -14.41 -4.12
CA LEU A 274 7.92 -13.62 -3.14
C LEU A 274 8.88 -14.47 -2.29
N ALA A 275 8.42 -15.63 -1.82
CA ALA A 275 9.25 -16.58 -1.08
C ALA A 275 10.39 -17.11 -1.96
N GLY A 276 10.09 -17.44 -3.22
CA GLY A 276 11.06 -17.87 -4.22
C GLY A 276 12.16 -16.84 -4.49
N ARG A 277 11.80 -15.57 -4.63
CA ARG A 277 12.77 -14.48 -4.77
C ARG A 277 13.60 -14.28 -3.50
N SER A 278 12.96 -14.31 -2.34
CA SER A 278 13.62 -14.10 -1.05
C SER A 278 14.67 -15.18 -0.75
N LYS A 279 14.32 -16.45 -0.99
CA LYS A 279 15.25 -17.57 -0.75
C LYS A 279 16.43 -17.58 -1.72
N ALA A 280 16.23 -17.12 -2.96
CA ALA A 280 17.31 -16.94 -3.94
C ALA A 280 18.29 -15.84 -3.51
N LEU A 281 17.78 -14.68 -3.07
CA LEU A 281 18.61 -13.58 -2.54
C LEU A 281 19.44 -14.01 -1.31
N LEU A 282 18.85 -14.84 -0.45
CA LEU A 282 19.49 -15.32 0.77
C LEU A 282 20.28 -16.63 0.58
N SER A 283 20.22 -17.23 -0.61
CA SER A 283 20.79 -18.55 -0.93
C SER A 283 20.44 -19.61 0.14
N CYS A 284 19.13 -19.83 0.34
CA CYS A 284 18.62 -20.77 1.35
C CYS A 284 17.33 -21.46 0.89
N THR A 285 16.83 -22.37 1.72
CA THR A 285 15.48 -22.93 1.58
C THR A 285 14.41 -21.97 2.12
N GLU A 286 13.14 -22.21 1.79
CA GLU A 286 12.03 -21.34 2.21
C GLU A 286 11.86 -21.29 3.73
N ALA A 287 12.06 -22.42 4.42
CA ALA A 287 11.97 -22.49 5.88
C ALA A 287 13.11 -21.75 6.59
N GLU A 288 14.27 -21.60 5.94
CA GLU A 288 15.46 -20.96 6.50
C GLU A 288 15.47 -19.43 6.31
N ILE A 289 14.54 -18.86 5.52
CA ILE A 289 14.47 -17.42 5.26
C ILE A 289 14.54 -16.60 6.57
N PRO A 290 13.74 -16.88 7.62
CA PRO A 290 13.78 -16.09 8.85
C PRO A 290 15.12 -16.16 9.57
N GLU A 291 15.72 -17.35 9.64
CA GLU A 291 17.02 -17.55 10.28
C GLU A 291 18.14 -16.83 9.53
N LYS A 292 18.14 -16.90 8.19
CA LYS A 292 19.11 -16.18 7.35
C LYS A 292 19.00 -14.67 7.49
N ILE A 293 17.79 -14.13 7.63
CA ILE A 293 17.57 -12.71 7.90
C ILE A 293 18.19 -12.32 9.25
N GLU A 294 17.96 -13.11 10.30
CA GLU A 294 18.54 -12.83 11.62
C GLU A 294 20.08 -12.97 11.62
N GLN A 295 20.61 -13.95 10.88
CA GLN A 295 22.06 -14.11 10.68
C GLN A 295 22.68 -12.89 9.98
N GLN A 296 22.04 -12.38 8.92
CA GLN A 296 22.47 -11.17 8.22
C GLN A 296 22.40 -9.94 9.13
N ARG A 297 21.33 -9.79 9.91
CA ARG A 297 21.19 -8.71 10.89
C ARG A 297 22.30 -8.74 11.95
N SER A 298 22.59 -9.91 12.50
CA SER A 298 23.68 -10.11 13.47
C SER A 298 25.05 -9.79 12.85
N THR A 299 25.28 -10.22 11.61
CA THR A 299 26.51 -9.95 10.87
C THR A 299 26.71 -8.46 10.62
N LEU A 300 25.66 -7.76 10.20
CA LEU A 300 25.67 -6.31 10.00
C LEU A 300 25.98 -5.58 11.31
N GLN A 301 25.34 -5.96 12.41
CA GLN A 301 25.62 -5.37 13.73
C GLN A 301 27.08 -5.58 14.18
N LYS A 302 27.64 -6.78 13.95
CA LYS A 302 29.06 -7.06 14.25
C LYS A 302 29.99 -6.24 13.36
N ALA A 303 29.69 -6.11 12.07
CA ALA A 303 30.45 -5.30 11.14
C ALA A 303 30.45 -3.83 11.55
N THR A 304 29.28 -3.25 11.87
CA THR A 304 29.17 -1.86 12.37
C THR A 304 29.95 -1.63 13.67
N LYS A 305 29.91 -2.57 14.62
CA LYS A 305 30.72 -2.47 15.85
C LYS A 305 32.22 -2.52 15.55
N LYS A 306 32.64 -3.38 14.62
CA LYS A 306 34.04 -3.47 14.20
C LYS A 306 34.48 -2.18 13.49
N GLU A 307 33.65 -1.62 12.62
CA GLU A 307 33.88 -0.32 11.97
C GLU A 307 34.09 0.78 13.01
N GLN A 308 33.19 0.92 13.99
CA GLN A 308 33.34 1.91 15.07
C GLN A 308 34.64 1.74 15.87
N TYR A 309 35.01 0.49 16.19
CA TYR A 309 36.27 0.21 16.89
C TYR A 309 37.50 0.61 16.05
N LEU A 310 37.51 0.27 14.75
CA LEU A 310 38.59 0.63 13.84
C LEU A 310 38.67 2.15 13.62
N THR A 311 37.53 2.83 13.45
CA THR A 311 37.48 4.29 13.35
C THR A 311 38.10 4.94 14.59
N LYS A 312 37.82 4.43 15.79
CA LYS A 312 38.45 4.93 17.01
C LYS A 312 39.96 4.74 17.01
N LYS A 313 40.45 3.55 16.59
CA LYS A 313 41.89 3.25 16.52
C LYS A 313 42.61 4.10 15.47
N MET A 314 41.99 4.32 14.31
CA MET A 314 42.52 5.20 13.27
C MET A 314 42.56 6.66 13.74
N ALA A 315 41.53 7.11 14.47
CA ALA A 315 41.52 8.43 15.07
C ALA A 315 42.67 8.60 16.10
N GLU A 316 42.93 7.59 16.94
CA GLU A 316 44.07 7.59 17.88
C GLU A 316 45.41 7.78 17.15
N PHE A 317 45.61 7.06 16.05
CA PHE A 317 46.83 7.19 15.24
C PHE A 317 46.94 8.58 14.58
N ALA A 318 45.87 9.05 13.93
CA ALA A 318 45.84 10.33 13.24
C ALA A 318 46.04 11.51 14.21
N THR A 319 45.49 11.43 15.42
CA THR A 319 45.67 12.44 16.47
C THR A 319 47.13 12.56 16.91
N SER A 320 47.89 11.46 16.98
CA SER A 320 49.30 11.52 17.39
C SER A 320 50.12 12.44 16.47
N SER A 321 50.03 12.23 15.16
CA SER A 321 50.77 13.04 14.18
C SER A 321 50.36 14.51 14.19
N LEU A 322 49.09 14.80 14.44
CA LEU A 322 48.59 16.17 14.57
C LEU A 322 49.12 16.87 15.82
N VAL A 323 49.21 16.16 16.96
CA VAL A 323 49.79 16.71 18.19
C VAL A 323 51.29 16.96 18.03
N ASP A 324 52.01 16.07 17.34
CA ASP A 324 53.43 16.27 17.04
C ASP A 324 53.64 17.53 16.18
N ALA A 325 52.81 17.74 15.16
CA ALA A 325 52.84 18.94 14.32
C ALA A 325 52.56 20.23 15.12
N LEU A 326 51.56 20.21 16.01
CA LEU A 326 51.23 21.36 16.87
C LEU A 326 52.37 21.77 17.80
N ASN A 327 53.25 20.84 18.18
CA ASN A 327 54.35 21.08 19.12
C ASN A 327 55.70 21.38 18.42
N ALA A 328 55.77 21.30 17.08
CA ALA A 328 57.04 21.39 16.36
C ALA A 328 57.65 22.81 16.41
N GLU A 329 56.95 23.82 15.88
CA GLU A 329 57.34 25.22 15.97
C GLU A 329 56.08 26.13 15.99
N PRO A 330 56.08 27.24 16.74
CA PRO A 330 54.99 28.21 16.68
C PRO A 330 54.94 28.91 15.31
N PRO A 331 53.74 29.19 14.75
CA PRO A 331 52.43 29.01 15.36
C PRO A 331 51.94 27.56 15.35
N ASN A 332 51.24 27.15 16.42
CA ASN A 332 50.72 25.80 16.64
C ASN A 332 49.61 25.47 15.61
N LYS A 333 50.02 25.00 14.42
CA LYS A 333 49.11 24.65 13.33
C LYS A 333 49.21 23.16 12.99
N ALA A 334 48.09 22.60 12.55
CA ALA A 334 48.07 21.25 12.00
C ALA A 334 46.84 21.05 11.10
N HIS A 335 46.93 20.14 10.15
CA HIS A 335 45.78 19.72 9.36
C HIS A 335 45.79 18.24 9.03
N LEU A 336 44.60 17.74 8.68
CA LEU A 336 44.44 16.38 8.18
C LEU A 336 43.39 16.36 7.09
N CYS A 337 43.73 15.74 5.96
CA CYS A 337 42.82 15.52 4.84
C CYS A 337 42.60 14.03 4.61
N LEU A 338 41.35 13.57 4.78
CA LEU A 338 40.93 12.18 4.55
C LEU A 338 40.15 12.09 3.24
N ASP A 339 40.79 11.58 2.19
CA ASP A 339 40.20 11.57 0.84
C ASP A 339 39.28 10.38 0.56
N GLU A 340 39.62 9.20 1.10
CA GLU A 340 38.89 7.97 0.84
C GLU A 340 38.22 7.49 2.15
N PHE A 341 36.90 7.30 2.11
CA PHE A 341 36.05 6.98 3.27
C PHE A 341 36.04 8.03 4.40
N GLY A 342 36.53 9.24 4.13
CA GLY A 342 36.44 10.35 5.08
C GLY A 342 34.98 10.72 5.33
N ASN A 343 34.57 10.75 6.60
CA ASN A 343 33.23 11.19 6.97
C ASN A 343 33.23 11.98 8.28
N VAL A 344 32.09 12.64 8.55
CA VAL A 344 31.89 13.46 9.75
C VAL A 344 32.12 12.67 11.04
N ALA A 345 31.80 11.37 11.07
CA ALA A 345 31.97 10.55 12.27
C ALA A 345 33.45 10.34 12.59
N MET A 346 34.30 10.08 11.58
CA MET A 346 35.74 10.00 11.76
C MET A 346 36.34 11.33 12.21
N LEU A 347 35.95 12.45 11.59
CA LEU A 347 36.39 13.78 12.02
C LEU A 347 35.99 14.08 13.47
N THR A 348 34.78 13.68 13.87
CA THR A 348 34.28 13.90 15.24
C THR A 348 35.06 13.08 16.27
N GLU A 349 35.44 11.83 15.93
CA GLU A 349 36.26 11.01 16.82
C GLU A 349 37.68 11.56 16.95
N ILE A 350 38.30 12.01 15.83
CA ILE A 350 39.61 12.69 15.84
C ILE A 350 39.55 13.98 16.67
N GLN A 351 38.52 14.80 16.47
CA GLN A 351 38.27 16.02 17.24
C GLN A 351 38.25 15.74 18.75
N LYS A 352 37.49 14.72 19.17
CA LYS A 352 37.34 14.36 20.59
C LYS A 352 38.69 14.01 21.21
N GLN A 353 39.52 13.25 20.49
CA GLN A 353 40.83 12.84 20.98
C GLN A 353 41.84 13.99 20.97
N LEU A 354 41.83 14.83 19.92
CA LEU A 354 42.64 16.04 19.84
C LEU A 354 42.38 17.00 20.98
N LEU A 355 41.11 17.32 21.27
CA LEU A 355 40.77 18.24 22.35
C LEU A 355 41.26 17.74 23.71
N SER A 356 41.20 16.43 23.96
CA SER A 356 41.76 15.84 25.18
C SER A 356 43.29 15.98 25.25
N GLN A 357 44.02 15.83 24.14
CA GLN A 357 45.48 15.98 24.11
C GLN A 357 45.90 17.44 24.23
N ILE A 358 45.19 18.37 23.59
CA ILE A 358 45.40 19.81 23.68
C ILE A 358 45.25 20.27 25.13
N GLU A 359 44.20 19.83 25.83
CA GLU A 359 43.97 20.15 27.23
C GLU A 359 45.07 19.58 28.14
N ASN A 360 45.44 18.30 27.96
CA ASN A 360 46.48 17.63 28.75
C ASN A 360 47.87 18.28 28.58
N ASN A 361 48.20 18.68 27.35
CA ASN A 361 49.50 19.28 27.01
C ASN A 361 49.50 20.81 27.15
N LYS A 362 48.36 21.43 27.48
CA LYS A 362 48.17 22.90 27.60
C LYS A 362 48.62 23.65 26.34
N ILE A 363 48.22 23.14 25.18
CA ILE A 363 48.53 23.78 23.89
C ILE A 363 47.60 24.99 23.71
N GLU A 364 48.19 26.19 23.66
CA GLU A 364 47.46 27.46 23.42
C GLU A 364 47.65 27.91 21.96
N HIS A 365 46.79 28.83 21.49
CA HIS A 365 46.89 29.45 20.16
C HIS A 365 46.93 28.46 18.99
N TYR A 366 46.25 27.31 19.15
CA TYR A 366 46.20 26.26 18.13
C TYR A 366 45.24 26.60 17.00
N LYS A 367 45.57 26.20 15.76
CA LYS A 367 44.69 26.28 14.60
C LYS A 367 44.74 24.96 13.84
N ILE A 368 43.63 24.23 13.83
CA ILE A 368 43.57 22.88 13.26
C ILE A 368 42.46 22.81 12.22
N VAL A 369 42.77 22.26 11.04
CA VAL A 369 41.77 21.99 10.00
C VAL A 369 41.70 20.50 9.69
N LEU A 370 40.52 19.91 9.84
CA LEU A 370 40.25 18.53 9.49
C LEU A 370 39.27 18.47 8.31
N CYS A 371 39.69 17.86 7.22
CA CYS A 371 38.91 17.73 5.99
C CYS A 371 38.65 16.25 5.71
N ALA A 372 37.45 15.93 5.25
CA ALA A 372 37.05 14.58 4.87
C ALA A 372 36.22 14.62 3.58
N ARG A 373 36.54 13.74 2.63
CA ARG A 373 35.77 13.49 1.42
C ARG A 373 35.36 12.03 1.35
N ASP A 374 34.14 11.80 0.89
CA ASP A 374 33.69 10.52 0.37
C ASP A 374 33.79 10.57 -1.15
N LYS A 375 34.81 9.93 -1.69
CA LYS A 375 35.11 9.94 -3.13
C LYS A 375 33.99 9.33 -3.99
N ALA A 376 33.16 8.43 -3.44
CA ALA A 376 32.05 7.83 -4.18
C ALA A 376 30.90 8.82 -4.43
N THR A 377 30.63 9.69 -3.46
CA THR A 377 29.61 10.73 -3.58
C THR A 377 30.18 12.10 -3.96
N ASN A 378 31.51 12.21 -3.97
CA ASN A 378 32.27 13.45 -4.11
C ASN A 378 31.81 14.55 -3.13
N SER A 379 31.24 14.16 -1.98
CA SER A 379 30.77 15.05 -0.92
C SER A 379 31.71 14.98 0.28
N GLY A 380 31.65 15.95 1.18
CA GLY A 380 32.59 15.98 2.29
C GLY A 380 32.18 16.83 3.48
N ALA A 381 33.10 16.90 4.43
CA ALA A 381 32.98 17.69 5.65
C ALA A 381 34.30 18.36 6.00
N VAL A 382 34.19 19.54 6.59
CA VAL A 382 35.32 20.33 7.08
C VAL A 382 35.04 20.68 8.54
N MET A 383 36.04 20.51 9.38
CA MET A 383 36.00 20.88 10.79
C MET A 383 37.22 21.73 11.12
N ILE A 384 37.00 22.87 11.77
CA ILE A 384 38.06 23.79 12.16
C ILE A 384 38.03 23.91 13.67
N LEU A 385 39.19 23.78 14.32
CA LEU A 385 39.37 23.93 15.75
C LEU A 385 40.40 25.03 16.02
N ALA A 386 40.02 26.03 16.81
CA ALA A 386 40.94 27.06 17.28
C ALA A 386 40.43 27.66 18.60
N ASP A 387 41.32 28.22 19.40
CA ASP A 387 40.97 28.93 20.64
C ASP A 387 40.34 30.31 20.39
N SER A 388 40.67 30.95 19.26
CA SER A 388 40.13 32.24 18.82
C SER A 388 38.95 32.11 17.84
N GLY A 389 37.87 32.84 18.11
CA GLY A 389 36.71 32.95 17.21
C GLY A 389 37.00 33.73 15.92
N ASP A 390 37.95 34.68 15.99
CA ASP A 390 38.38 35.45 14.82
C ASP A 390 39.18 34.57 13.86
N ASP A 391 40.10 33.74 14.39
CA ASP A 391 40.85 32.77 13.60
C ASP A 391 39.93 31.76 12.92
N LEU A 392 38.94 31.21 13.63
CA LEU A 392 37.92 30.33 13.04
C LEU A 392 37.20 31.01 11.88
N SER A 393 36.86 32.29 12.01
CA SER A 393 36.12 33.04 11.00
C SER A 393 36.96 33.31 9.75
N VAL A 394 38.25 33.65 9.94
CA VAL A 394 39.21 33.83 8.84
C VAL A 394 39.41 32.52 8.08
N ILE A 395 39.73 31.43 8.79
CA ILE A 395 39.96 30.12 8.18
C ILE A 395 38.70 29.65 7.45
N ALA A 396 37.53 29.72 8.07
CA ALA A 396 36.28 29.33 7.43
C ALA A 396 35.99 30.15 6.16
N SER A 397 36.29 31.46 6.17
CA SER A 397 36.15 32.31 4.99
C SER A 397 37.06 31.87 3.85
N ASP A 398 38.32 31.56 4.14
CA ASP A 398 39.28 31.12 3.13
C ASP A 398 38.92 29.75 2.55
N LEU A 399 38.54 28.78 3.39
CA LEU A 399 38.10 27.47 2.92
C LEU A 399 36.80 27.55 2.10
N THR A 400 35.91 28.50 2.39
CA THR A 400 34.67 28.71 1.60
C THR A 400 34.97 29.33 0.22
N LYS A 401 36.07 30.08 0.06
CA LYS A 401 36.51 30.57 -1.26
C LYS A 401 37.04 29.43 -2.14
N ILE A 402 37.66 28.42 -1.53
CA ILE A 402 38.22 27.26 -2.22
C ILE A 402 37.12 26.23 -2.54
N ALA A 403 36.38 25.80 -1.51
CA ALA A 403 35.27 24.88 -1.65
C ALA A 403 33.95 25.66 -1.67
N GLN A 404 33.49 26.09 -2.85
CA GLN A 404 32.39 27.06 -2.99
C GLN A 404 31.05 26.56 -2.42
N LYS A 405 30.87 25.24 -2.40
CA LYS A 405 29.67 24.58 -1.84
C LYS A 405 29.81 24.24 -0.36
N LEU A 406 30.88 24.67 0.31
CA LEU A 406 31.04 24.51 1.75
C LEU A 406 30.05 25.42 2.50
N LYS A 407 29.18 24.80 3.30
CA LYS A 407 28.26 25.51 4.19
C LYS A 407 28.41 24.99 5.61
N GLY A 408 28.65 25.90 6.55
CA GLY A 408 28.90 25.53 7.94
C GLY A 408 28.75 26.70 8.90
N GLY A 409 28.93 26.39 10.17
CA GLY A 409 28.81 27.35 11.27
C GLY A 409 29.31 26.77 12.60
N GLY A 410 29.46 27.65 13.59
CA GLY A 410 29.94 27.30 14.93
C GLY A 410 31.06 28.24 15.39
N GLY A 411 31.47 28.12 16.66
CA GLY A 411 32.76 28.67 17.09
C GLY A 411 32.87 30.18 17.27
N LYS A 412 31.76 30.90 17.46
CA LYS A 412 31.75 32.39 17.60
C LYS A 412 32.66 32.95 18.70
N LYS A 413 33.09 32.13 19.66
CA LYS A 413 34.02 32.50 20.75
C LYS A 413 35.23 31.55 20.82
N GLY A 414 35.57 30.89 19.72
CA GLY A 414 36.53 29.78 19.71
C GLY A 414 35.86 28.40 19.89
N GLY A 415 36.69 27.36 19.89
CA GLY A 415 36.30 25.96 20.02
C GLY A 415 36.21 25.24 18.67
N LYS A 416 35.01 25.23 18.07
CA LYS A 416 34.75 24.46 16.85
C LYS A 416 33.86 25.18 15.84
N TRP A 417 34.29 25.16 14.59
CA TRP A 417 33.44 25.38 13.41
C TRP A 417 33.30 24.06 12.63
N GLN A 418 32.12 23.78 12.08
CA GLN A 418 31.90 22.60 11.25
C GLN A 418 31.05 22.95 10.02
N GLY A 419 31.39 22.37 8.87
CA GLY A 419 30.69 22.58 7.62
C GLY A 419 30.64 21.32 6.77
N LYS A 420 29.64 21.27 5.89
CA LYS A 420 29.45 20.21 4.91
C LYS A 420 29.69 20.78 3.51
N VAL A 421 30.39 20.01 2.69
CA VAL A 421 30.50 20.24 1.25
C VAL A 421 29.54 19.27 0.59
N THR A 422 28.52 19.79 -0.09
CA THR A 422 27.52 18.91 -0.76
C THR A 422 28.14 18.14 -1.91
N GLU A 423 29.10 18.76 -2.61
CA GLU A 423 29.84 18.18 -3.73
C GLU A 423 31.07 19.07 -3.98
N PHE A 424 32.26 18.50 -4.15
CA PHE A 424 33.45 19.26 -4.55
C PHE A 424 33.44 19.52 -6.06
N GLY A 425 33.71 20.76 -6.46
CA GLY A 425 33.93 21.12 -7.86
C GLY A 425 35.24 20.56 -8.43
N ASN A 426 35.48 20.81 -9.72
CA ASN A 426 36.69 20.35 -10.39
C ASN A 426 37.94 20.95 -9.72
N LEU A 427 38.88 20.10 -9.31
CA LEU A 427 40.11 20.46 -8.60
C LEU A 427 39.91 21.17 -7.25
N GLU A 428 38.69 21.30 -6.73
CA GLU A 428 38.46 21.99 -5.44
C GLU A 428 39.08 21.23 -4.27
N TRP A 429 39.04 19.89 -4.30
CA TRP A 429 39.66 19.06 -3.26
C TRP A 429 41.18 19.19 -3.28
N GLU A 430 41.79 19.07 -4.45
CA GLU A 430 43.24 19.22 -4.63
C GLU A 430 43.70 20.64 -4.25
N SER A 431 42.92 21.66 -4.59
CA SER A 431 43.19 23.04 -4.20
C SER A 431 43.08 23.24 -2.69
N LEU A 432 42.10 22.58 -2.05
CA LEU A 432 41.92 22.60 -0.60
C LEU A 432 43.09 21.93 0.12
N THR A 433 43.53 20.76 -0.35
CA THR A 433 44.67 20.04 0.25
C THR A 433 45.96 20.84 0.09
N ASN A 434 46.24 21.38 -1.10
CA ASN A 434 47.44 22.18 -1.34
C ASN A 434 47.46 23.45 -0.48
N TYR A 435 46.32 24.15 -0.37
CA TYR A 435 46.22 25.32 0.51
C TYR A 435 46.54 24.96 1.96
N LEU A 436 46.05 23.82 2.46
CA LEU A 436 46.33 23.39 3.83
C LEU A 436 47.79 23.02 4.01
N ASP A 437 48.39 22.25 3.10
CA ASP A 437 49.82 21.89 3.13
C ASP A 437 50.76 23.11 3.13
N GLU A 438 50.35 24.23 2.52
CA GLU A 438 51.13 25.48 2.47
C GLU A 438 50.93 26.38 3.70
N ASN A 439 49.79 26.29 4.39
CA ASN A 439 49.36 27.29 5.39
C ASN A 439 49.21 26.74 6.81
N PHE A 440 49.19 25.41 6.99
CA PHE A 440 49.02 24.67 8.24
C PHE A 440 50.08 23.60 8.37
#